data_AF-A0A151HNK0-F1
#
_entry.id   AF-A0A151HNK0-F1
#
_cell.length_a   1.000
_cell.length_b   1.000
_cell.length_c   1.000
_cell.angle_alpha   90.00
_cell.angle_beta   90.00
_cell.angle_gamma   90.00
#
_symmetry.space_group_name_H-M   'P 1'
#
loop_
_entity.id
_entity.type
_entity.pdbx_description
1 polymer ?
#
loop_
_entity_poly.entity_id
_entity_poly.type
_entity_poly.pdbx_seq_one_letter_code
_entity_poly.pdbx_strand_id
1 'polypeptide(L)'
;ARNVFERWMEWNPSDKGWMLYIHFEERCKELDRARKVFERYLSNRPSQESFLRFCKFEERHRQIPRARAGFEKAIELLPEDMLDEHFFLKFAQFEERQRETERAKVIYQQALEQLPKGESDLLYEKYVTFQKQFGDKEGIEDTVLSKRVFVYEEELHGHPLNYDCWIDYIRLEESRGDIDKIRNVYERALANVPPVLEKRFWKRYVYIWISYALFEELQAKDVERCRQVYVKMLEVIPHKKFSFAKIWSLYASFEVRQRDLDKARLIFGRAIAECGKPKIFVAYAQLELRLGCIDRCRKIYAKFIELHPFNPRAWIAMIDLEVLAEEQARARALCELAIGMEEMDTPELLWKAYIDMEVGWGAVDRARSLYERLLEKTQHVKVFKSFADFEWRIVESLPNARKVIERGIEVCKENSWDEERASLLEHWLSMERESGDAQSIGRVFNMLPKKVKKIRVERDKESGAESTVETTAYVFPDDPGSAA
;
A
#
# COMPACT_ATOMS: atom_id res chain seq x y z
N ALA A 1 6.80 46.79 63.99
CA ALA A 1 6.44 46.05 62.76
C ALA A 1 7.05 44.65 62.74
N ARG A 2 8.38 44.48 62.77
CA ARG A 2 9.05 43.16 62.73
C ARG A 2 8.58 42.16 63.78
N ASN A 3 8.53 42.56 65.06
CA ASN A 3 8.03 41.68 66.14
C ASN A 3 6.56 41.27 65.97
N VAL A 4 5.77 42.08 65.24
CA VAL A 4 4.36 41.75 64.94
C VAL A 4 4.32 40.69 63.83
N PHE A 5 5.18 40.79 62.81
CA PHE A 5 5.32 39.76 61.79
C PHE A 5 5.85 38.44 62.35
N GLU A 6 6.88 38.46 63.21
CA GLU A 6 7.39 37.23 63.87
C GLU A 6 6.29 36.54 64.70
N ARG A 7 5.56 37.31 65.53
CA ARG A 7 4.39 36.78 66.27
C ARG A 7 3.29 36.30 65.34
N TRP A 8 3.15 36.87 64.14
CA TRP A 8 2.16 36.41 63.17
C TRP A 8 2.59 35.11 62.49
N MET A 9 3.89 34.90 62.28
CA MET A 9 4.44 33.68 61.69
C MET A 9 4.36 32.46 62.60
N GLU A 10 4.35 32.66 63.92
CA GLU A 10 4.07 31.58 64.90
C GLU A 10 2.71 30.92 64.67
N TRP A 11 1.74 31.62 64.08
CA TRP A 11 0.40 31.10 63.79
C TRP A 11 0.30 30.40 62.42
N ASN A 12 1.41 30.24 61.69
CA ASN A 12 1.44 29.68 60.33
C ASN A 12 0.36 30.28 59.41
N PRO A 13 0.45 31.59 59.12
CA PRO A 13 -0.55 32.29 58.30
C PRO A 13 -0.55 31.77 56.86
N SER A 14 -1.57 32.16 56.10
CA SER A 14 -1.67 31.82 54.68
C SER A 14 -0.47 32.34 53.88
N ASP A 15 -0.25 31.78 52.70
CA ASP A 15 0.78 32.17 51.73
C ASP A 15 0.94 33.68 51.55
N LYS A 16 -0.18 34.41 51.51
CA LYS A 16 -0.19 35.88 51.38
C LYS A 16 0.47 36.56 52.58
N GLY A 17 0.31 36.00 53.78
CA GLY A 17 0.93 36.50 55.01
C GLY A 17 2.45 36.39 54.96
N TRP A 18 2.97 35.24 54.56
CA TRP A 18 4.41 35.04 54.35
C TRP A 18 4.98 36.00 53.30
N MET A 19 4.30 36.15 52.15
CA MET A 19 4.72 37.07 51.09
C MET A 19 4.71 38.54 51.54
N LEU A 20 3.74 38.97 52.36
CA LEU A 20 3.70 40.32 52.91
C LEU A 20 4.90 40.62 53.81
N TYR A 21 5.36 39.62 54.58
CA TYR A 21 6.54 39.78 55.42
C TYR A 21 7.82 39.83 54.60
N ILE A 22 7.91 39.00 53.56
CA ILE A 22 9.01 39.05 52.59
C ILE A 22 9.06 40.42 51.90
N HIS A 23 7.93 40.92 51.38
CA HIS A 23 7.87 42.25 50.77
C HIS A 23 8.14 43.39 51.74
N PHE A 24 7.90 43.19 53.04
CA PHE A 24 8.29 44.14 54.08
C PHE A 24 9.82 44.16 54.24
N GLU A 25 10.48 43.01 54.35
CA GLU A 25 11.94 42.97 54.46
C GLU A 25 12.66 43.38 53.15
N GLU A 26 12.06 43.12 51.98
CA GLU A 26 12.52 43.66 50.68
C GLU A 26 12.50 45.19 50.68
N ARG A 27 11.41 45.81 51.16
CA ARG A 27 11.32 47.28 51.30
C ARG A 27 12.36 47.83 52.27
N CYS A 28 12.70 47.06 53.29
CA CYS A 28 13.75 47.41 54.25
C CYS A 28 15.18 47.13 53.73
N LYS A 29 15.34 46.58 52.51
CA LYS A 29 16.63 46.21 51.89
C LYS A 29 17.45 45.14 52.67
N GLU A 30 16.83 44.42 53.59
CA GLU A 30 17.47 43.38 54.40
C GLU A 30 17.30 42.00 53.74
N LEU A 31 18.09 41.75 52.69
CA LEU A 31 17.98 40.54 51.86
C LEU A 31 18.28 39.25 52.63
N ASP A 32 19.22 39.28 53.58
CA ASP A 32 19.59 38.10 54.36
C ASP A 32 18.50 37.66 55.34
N ARG A 33 17.70 38.61 55.83
CA ARG A 33 16.55 38.32 56.66
C ARG A 33 15.38 37.82 55.83
N ALA A 34 15.12 38.45 54.68
CA ALA A 34 14.13 37.96 53.73
C ALA A 34 14.38 36.48 53.34
N ARG A 35 15.66 36.10 53.16
CA ARG A 35 16.06 34.70 52.90
C ARG A 35 15.75 33.75 54.05
N LYS A 36 16.07 34.12 55.29
CA LYS A 36 15.74 33.31 56.48
C LYS A 36 14.23 33.12 56.62
N VAL A 37 13.45 34.13 56.24
CA VAL A 37 11.98 34.04 56.20
C VAL A 37 11.52 33.07 55.11
N PHE A 38 12.15 33.09 53.94
CA PHE A 38 11.89 32.12 52.88
C PHE A 38 12.25 30.69 53.27
N GLU A 39 13.37 30.45 53.95
CA GLU A 39 13.76 29.11 54.42
C GLU A 39 12.73 28.56 55.45
N ARG A 40 12.24 29.42 56.36
CA ARG A 40 11.14 29.08 57.26
C ARG A 40 9.83 28.81 56.51
N TYR A 41 9.54 29.60 55.48
CA TYR A 41 8.37 29.42 54.64
C TYR A 41 8.39 28.08 53.90
N LEU A 42 9.53 27.71 53.29
CA LEU A 42 9.72 26.42 52.60
C LEU A 42 9.64 25.23 53.57
N SER A 43 10.16 25.39 54.80
CA SER A 43 10.11 24.34 55.81
C SER A 43 8.69 24.10 56.35
N ASN A 44 7.90 25.17 56.50
CA ASN A 44 6.54 25.08 57.05
C ASN A 44 5.50 24.67 55.99
N ARG A 45 5.73 25.03 54.72
CA ARG A 45 4.83 24.75 53.60
C ARG A 45 5.64 24.33 52.36
N PRO A 46 6.10 23.07 52.29
CA PRO A 46 6.69 22.54 51.07
C PRO A 46 5.59 22.40 50.00
N SER A 47 5.50 23.36 49.09
CA SER A 47 4.57 23.31 47.95
C SER A 47 5.26 23.77 46.68
N GLN A 48 4.83 23.28 45.52
CA GLN A 48 5.36 23.71 44.22
C GLN A 48 5.35 25.24 44.07
N GLU A 49 4.26 25.91 44.48
CA GLU A 49 4.19 27.36 44.40
C GLU A 49 5.18 28.07 45.33
N SER A 50 5.46 27.52 46.50
CA SER A 50 6.42 28.09 47.46
C SER A 50 7.83 28.11 46.88
N PHE A 51 8.28 26.99 46.29
CA PHE A 51 9.58 26.89 45.63
C PHE A 51 9.67 27.77 44.38
N LEU A 52 8.62 27.83 43.56
CA LEU A 52 8.58 28.72 42.40
C LEU A 52 8.63 30.21 42.78
N ARG A 53 8.01 30.60 43.91
CA ARG A 53 8.10 31.97 44.44
C ARG A 53 9.49 32.27 44.98
N PHE A 54 10.13 31.33 45.67
CA PHE A 54 11.51 31.46 46.13
C PHE A 54 12.50 31.61 44.95
N CYS A 55 12.37 30.79 43.92
CA CYS A 55 13.24 30.88 42.74
C CYS A 55 13.07 32.22 42.02
N LYS A 56 11.83 32.71 41.86
CA LYS A 56 11.56 34.06 41.31
C LYS A 56 12.16 35.18 42.16
N PHE A 57 12.22 35.03 43.48
CA PHE A 57 12.85 36.00 44.37
C PHE A 57 14.37 36.04 44.15
N GLU A 58 15.04 34.89 44.17
CA GLU A 58 16.50 34.83 43.95
C GLU A 58 16.90 35.25 42.50
N GLU A 59 16.04 34.97 41.50
CA GLU A 59 16.18 35.50 40.13
C GLU A 59 16.21 37.03 40.09
N ARG A 60 15.27 37.70 40.76
CA ARG A 60 15.20 39.17 40.82
C ARG A 60 16.44 39.78 41.46
N HIS A 61 17.02 39.06 42.42
CA HIS A 61 18.23 39.48 43.13
C HIS A 61 19.54 38.99 42.49
N ARG A 62 19.48 38.39 41.29
CA ARG A 62 20.62 37.90 40.49
C ARG A 62 21.50 36.85 41.19
N GLN A 63 20.93 36.07 42.12
CA GLN A 63 21.63 34.98 42.80
C GLN A 63 21.34 33.64 42.14
N ILE A 64 21.91 33.45 40.94
CA ILE A 64 21.67 32.29 40.07
C ILE A 64 21.97 30.94 40.76
N PRO A 65 23.10 30.76 41.48
CA PRO A 65 23.41 29.47 42.10
C PRO A 65 22.41 29.07 43.19
N ARG A 66 21.83 30.04 43.89
CA ARG A 66 20.82 29.77 44.94
C ARG A 66 19.45 29.50 44.36
N ALA A 67 19.09 30.17 43.27
CA ALA A 67 17.87 29.83 42.52
C ALA A 67 17.93 28.36 42.04
N ARG A 68 19.08 27.93 41.49
CA ARG A 68 19.33 26.52 41.11
C ARG A 68 19.18 25.55 42.27
N ALA A 69 19.88 25.80 43.37
CA ALA A 69 19.77 24.99 44.58
C ALA A 69 18.32 24.96 45.13
N GLY A 70 17.53 26.03 44.90
CA GLY A 70 16.11 26.06 45.21
C GLY A 70 15.27 25.11 44.36
N PHE A 71 15.55 25.02 43.06
CA PHE A 71 14.91 24.06 42.15
C PHE A 71 15.33 22.63 42.46
N GLU A 72 16.63 22.36 42.66
CA GLU A 72 17.15 21.03 43.00
C GLU A 72 16.58 20.53 44.33
N LYS A 73 16.56 21.37 45.37
CA LYS A 73 15.92 21.03 46.65
C LYS A 73 14.43 20.78 46.52
N ALA A 74 13.75 21.42 45.57
CA ALA A 74 12.33 21.15 45.35
C ALA A 74 12.13 19.72 44.82
N ILE A 75 13.00 19.24 43.93
CA ILE A 75 12.98 17.87 43.41
C ILE A 75 13.32 16.85 44.51
N GLU A 76 14.24 17.19 45.43
CA GLU A 76 14.59 16.31 46.55
C GLU A 76 13.51 16.23 47.64
N LEU A 77 12.79 17.33 47.91
CA LEU A 77 11.87 17.45 49.05
C LEU A 77 10.42 17.14 48.70
N LEU A 78 10.00 17.33 47.44
CA LEU A 78 8.63 17.09 47.02
C LEU A 78 8.46 15.63 46.55
N PRO A 79 7.40 14.92 47.00
CA PRO A 79 7.04 13.62 46.45
C PRO A 79 6.76 13.71 44.94
N GLU A 80 7.07 12.65 44.19
CA GLU A 80 6.93 12.58 42.73
C GLU A 80 5.51 12.94 42.24
N ASP A 81 4.48 12.60 43.02
CA ASP A 81 3.06 12.88 42.72
C ASP A 81 2.66 14.37 42.79
N MET A 82 3.52 15.25 43.35
CA MET A 82 3.21 16.69 43.54
C MET A 82 4.04 17.61 42.64
N LEU A 83 4.88 17.05 41.76
CA LEU A 83 5.65 17.82 40.78
C LEU A 83 4.85 17.90 39.48
N ASP A 84 4.27 19.06 39.20
CA ASP A 84 3.50 19.28 37.97
C ASP A 84 4.43 19.63 36.78
N GLU A 85 3.90 19.42 35.58
CA GLU A 85 4.46 19.89 34.31
C GLU A 85 4.91 21.37 34.35
N HIS A 86 4.17 22.21 35.07
CA HIS A 86 4.44 23.64 35.20
C HIS A 86 5.74 23.96 35.95
N PHE A 87 6.15 23.10 36.89
CA PHE A 87 7.39 23.27 37.63
C PHE A 87 8.60 23.08 36.72
N PHE A 88 8.66 21.95 36.01
CA PHE A 88 9.73 21.63 35.09
C PHE A 88 9.83 22.64 33.95
N LEU A 89 8.69 23.12 33.43
CA LEU A 89 8.67 24.17 32.42
C LEU A 89 9.28 25.48 32.91
N LYS A 90 9.00 25.88 34.15
CA LYS A 90 9.62 27.08 34.72
C LYS A 90 11.10 26.89 35.00
N PHE A 91 11.52 25.68 35.38
CA PHE A 91 12.92 25.38 35.62
C PHE A 91 13.73 25.38 34.31
N ALA A 92 13.19 24.77 33.25
CA ALA A 92 13.79 24.81 31.93
C ALA A 92 13.85 26.24 31.36
N GLN A 93 12.76 27.03 31.47
CA GLN A 93 12.75 28.44 31.08
C GLN A 93 13.76 29.29 31.88
N PHE A 94 14.02 28.92 33.14
CA PHE A 94 15.04 29.59 33.94
C PHE A 94 16.45 29.33 33.38
N GLU A 95 16.81 28.07 33.09
CA GLU A 95 18.12 27.76 32.49
C GLU A 95 18.26 28.30 31.06
N GLU A 96 17.17 28.34 30.28
CA GLU A 96 17.13 29.03 28.97
C GLU A 96 17.51 30.51 29.09
N ARG A 97 16.99 31.21 30.11
CA ARG A 97 17.37 32.62 30.39
C ARG A 97 18.84 32.75 30.79
N GLN A 98 19.39 31.74 31.46
CA GLN A 98 20.81 31.71 31.84
C GLN A 98 21.74 31.26 30.71
N ARG A 99 21.19 30.91 29.52
CA ARG A 99 21.93 30.41 28.35
C ARG A 99 22.64 29.07 28.55
N GLU A 100 22.21 28.28 29.53
CA GLU A 100 22.74 26.94 29.79
C GLU A 100 21.89 25.88 29.08
N THR A 101 22.09 25.74 27.78
CA THR A 101 21.27 24.87 26.91
C THR A 101 21.42 23.39 27.23
N GLU A 102 22.62 22.94 27.60
CA GLU A 102 22.87 21.54 27.98
C GLU A 102 22.10 21.14 29.25
N ARG A 103 22.06 22.02 30.24
CA ARG A 103 21.33 21.77 31.49
C ARG A 103 19.82 21.81 31.26
N ALA A 104 19.34 22.76 30.47
CA ALA A 104 17.93 22.79 30.07
C ALA A 104 17.52 21.47 29.40
N LYS A 105 18.37 20.89 28.54
CA LYS A 105 18.12 19.58 27.91
C LYS A 105 18.00 18.44 28.94
N VAL A 106 18.90 18.38 29.92
CA VAL A 106 18.85 17.37 30.99
C VAL A 106 17.57 17.51 31.82
N ILE A 107 17.16 18.75 32.13
CA ILE A 107 15.92 19.01 32.89
C ILE A 107 14.70 18.53 32.11
N TYR A 108 14.62 18.81 30.80
CA TYR A 108 13.54 18.29 29.97
C TYR A 108 13.52 16.76 29.91
N GLN A 109 14.68 16.10 29.85
CA GLN A 109 14.77 14.63 29.90
C GLN A 109 14.30 14.08 31.25
N GLN A 110 14.78 14.65 32.35
CA GLN A 110 14.38 14.26 33.70
C GLN A 110 12.87 14.44 33.92
N ALA A 111 12.30 15.53 33.40
CA ALA A 111 10.87 15.79 33.47
C ALA A 111 10.05 14.72 32.71
N LEU A 112 10.57 14.23 31.58
CA LEU A 112 9.92 13.16 30.79
C LEU A 112 10.06 11.76 31.41
N GLU A 113 11.07 11.55 32.25
CA GLU A 113 11.26 10.29 33.00
C GLU A 113 10.39 10.23 34.26
N GLN A 114 10.20 11.35 34.96
CA GLN A 114 9.47 11.41 36.22
C GLN A 114 7.95 11.57 36.05
N LEU A 115 7.48 12.25 34.99
CA LEU A 115 6.06 12.49 34.79
C LEU A 115 5.37 11.32 34.06
N PRO A 116 4.16 10.90 34.49
CA PRO A 116 3.32 10.02 33.70
C PRO A 116 3.00 10.69 32.35
N LYS A 117 3.32 9.99 31.26
CA LYS A 117 3.37 10.56 29.91
C LYS A 117 2.03 11.09 29.38
N GLY A 118 0.90 10.73 29.99
CA GLY A 118 -0.44 11.21 29.64
C GLY A 118 -0.73 12.69 29.97
N GLU A 119 0.08 13.35 30.81
CA GLU A 119 -0.08 14.77 31.17
C GLU A 119 0.99 15.69 30.58
N SER A 120 1.83 15.18 29.67
CA SER A 120 3.09 15.81 29.26
C SER A 120 3.08 16.51 27.89
N ASP A 121 1.91 16.71 27.28
CA ASP A 121 1.82 17.27 25.93
C ASP A 121 2.40 18.68 25.81
N LEU A 122 2.17 19.55 26.80
CA LEU A 122 2.64 20.93 26.80
C LEU A 122 4.18 20.99 26.97
N LEU A 123 4.73 20.08 27.78
CA LEU A 123 6.16 19.88 28.01
C LEU A 123 6.85 19.40 26.74
N TYR A 124 6.26 18.44 26.03
CA TYR A 124 6.76 17.99 24.74
C TYR A 124 6.73 19.09 23.69
N GLU A 125 5.63 19.84 23.56
CA GLU A 125 5.55 20.96 22.62
C GLU A 125 6.66 21.98 22.90
N LYS A 126 6.83 22.36 24.17
CA LYS A 126 7.87 23.31 24.57
C LYS A 126 9.27 22.73 24.39
N TYR A 127 9.50 21.46 24.69
CA TYR A 127 10.77 20.81 24.45
C TYR A 127 11.13 20.75 22.96
N VAL A 128 10.16 20.46 22.09
CA VAL A 128 10.34 20.53 20.63
C VAL A 128 10.63 21.95 20.19
N THR A 129 9.97 22.98 20.74
CA THR A 129 10.33 24.38 20.42
C THR A 129 11.72 24.75 20.91
N PHE A 130 12.12 24.26 22.09
CA PHE A 130 13.45 24.46 22.65
C PHE A 130 14.52 23.81 21.76
N GLN A 131 14.32 22.55 21.36
CA GLN A 131 15.24 21.88 20.46
C GLN A 131 15.25 22.49 19.05
N LYS A 132 14.13 23.03 18.55
CA LYS A 132 14.14 23.80 17.28
C LYS A 132 14.95 25.09 17.38
N GLN A 133 15.01 25.71 18.56
CA GLN A 133 15.75 26.95 18.77
C GLN A 133 17.23 26.73 19.08
N PHE A 134 17.57 25.65 19.80
CA PHE A 134 18.89 25.45 20.40
C PHE A 134 19.51 24.07 20.13
N GLY A 135 18.80 23.16 19.49
CA GLY A 135 19.21 21.77 19.30
C GLY A 135 19.85 21.48 17.94
N ASP A 136 20.68 20.44 17.93
CA ASP A 136 21.16 19.79 16.72
C ASP A 136 20.03 19.02 16.02
N LYS A 137 20.06 18.96 14.69
CA LYS A 137 19.02 18.32 13.86
C LYS A 137 18.73 16.88 14.29
N GLU A 138 19.76 16.12 14.64
CA GLU A 138 19.66 14.72 15.06
C GLU A 138 18.90 14.57 16.39
N GLY A 139 19.16 15.46 17.35
CA GLY A 139 18.46 15.44 18.65
C GLY A 139 16.98 15.83 18.57
N ILE A 140 16.59 16.63 17.57
CA ILE A 140 15.18 16.96 17.28
C ILE A 140 14.47 15.74 16.70
N GLU A 141 15.14 15.01 15.81
CA GLU A 141 14.57 13.81 15.20
C GLU A 141 14.34 12.73 16.26
N ASP A 142 15.30 12.46 17.14
CA ASP A 142 15.18 11.44 18.18
C ASP A 142 13.99 11.64 19.13
N THR A 143 13.70 12.89 19.51
CA THR A 143 12.62 13.21 20.46
C THR A 143 11.25 13.16 19.81
N VAL A 144 11.13 13.69 18.58
CA VAL A 144 9.91 13.61 17.78
C VAL A 144 9.59 12.15 17.46
N LEU A 145 10.59 11.35 17.12
CA LEU A 145 10.43 9.92 16.88
C LEU A 145 9.98 9.19 18.16
N SER A 146 10.56 9.54 19.32
CA SER A 146 10.18 8.93 20.61
C SER A 146 8.72 9.19 20.99
N LYS A 147 8.20 10.40 20.74
CA LYS A 147 6.77 10.69 20.91
C LYS A 147 5.91 9.86 19.96
N ARG A 148 6.32 9.73 18.69
CA ARG A 148 5.58 8.92 17.70
C ARG A 148 5.53 7.45 18.07
N VAL A 149 6.63 6.87 18.56
CA VAL A 149 6.64 5.49 19.08
C VAL A 149 5.60 5.32 20.17
N PHE A 150 5.58 6.23 21.13
CA PHE A 150 4.63 6.17 22.22
C PHE A 150 3.18 6.26 21.75
N VAL A 151 2.86 7.20 20.85
CA VAL A 151 1.52 7.32 20.25
C VAL A 151 1.14 6.00 19.55
N TYR A 152 2.04 5.43 18.76
CA TYR A 152 1.78 4.14 18.14
C TYR A 152 1.61 3.02 19.16
N GLU A 153 2.41 2.97 20.23
CA GLU A 153 2.26 1.97 21.29
C GLU A 153 0.92 2.09 22.02
N GLU A 154 0.45 3.31 22.33
CA GLU A 154 -0.87 3.54 22.91
C GLU A 154 -2.00 3.14 21.95
N GLU A 155 -1.90 3.53 20.68
CA GLU A 155 -2.85 3.13 19.64
C GLU A 155 -2.91 1.60 19.47
N LEU A 156 -1.77 0.93 19.58
CA LEU A 156 -1.66 -0.53 19.51
C LEU A 156 -2.17 -1.22 20.78
N HIS A 157 -2.04 -0.60 21.95
CA HIS A 157 -2.68 -1.08 23.19
C HIS A 157 -4.21 -0.98 23.10
N GLY A 158 -4.75 0.09 22.52
CA GLY A 158 -6.20 0.25 22.31
C GLY A 158 -6.74 -0.67 21.20
N HIS A 159 -6.02 -0.77 20.08
CA HIS A 159 -6.42 -1.53 18.90
C HIS A 159 -5.29 -2.41 18.34
N PRO A 160 -5.05 -3.60 18.93
CA PRO A 160 -3.95 -4.48 18.55
C PRO A 160 -3.98 -4.96 17.08
N LEU A 161 -5.17 -4.94 16.45
CA LEU A 161 -5.41 -5.43 15.08
C LEU A 161 -5.25 -4.34 14.00
N ASN A 162 -4.83 -3.12 14.35
CA ASN A 162 -4.59 -2.08 13.37
C ASN A 162 -3.23 -2.29 12.67
N TYR A 163 -3.24 -3.04 11.57
CA TYR A 163 -2.03 -3.32 10.78
C TYR A 163 -1.41 -2.07 10.15
N ASP A 164 -2.15 -0.97 10.00
CA ASP A 164 -1.61 0.27 9.42
C ASP A 164 -0.71 0.99 10.42
N CYS A 165 -1.14 1.09 11.68
CA CYS A 165 -0.30 1.58 12.77
C CYS A 165 0.97 0.71 12.91
N TRP A 166 0.86 -0.61 12.78
CA TRP A 166 2.05 -1.48 12.78
C TRP A 166 3.00 -1.18 11.60
N ILE A 167 2.47 -0.98 10.39
CA ILE A 167 3.31 -0.67 9.21
C ILE A 167 4.01 0.69 9.38
N ASP A 168 3.30 1.71 9.86
CA ASP A 168 3.88 3.03 10.07
C ASP A 168 4.89 3.03 11.23
N TYR A 169 4.62 2.25 12.29
CA TYR A 169 5.56 2.04 13.39
C TYR A 169 6.84 1.31 12.93
N ILE A 170 6.71 0.27 12.11
CA ILE A 170 7.84 -0.44 11.51
C ILE A 170 8.69 0.50 10.65
N ARG A 171 8.07 1.33 9.79
CA ARG A 171 8.82 2.30 8.96
C ARG A 171 9.57 3.32 9.80
N LEU A 172 8.98 3.73 10.92
CA LEU A 172 9.62 4.64 11.86
C LEU A 172 10.84 3.98 12.52
N GLU A 173 10.72 2.73 12.95
CA GLU A 173 11.87 1.99 13.51
C GLU A 173 12.94 1.67 12.44
N GLU A 174 12.55 1.37 11.19
CA GLU A 174 13.48 1.22 10.06
C GLU A 174 14.31 2.50 9.83
N SER A 175 13.75 3.68 10.08
CA SER A 175 14.50 4.95 9.97
C SER A 175 15.54 5.14 11.08
N ARG A 176 15.35 4.51 12.25
CA ARG A 176 16.32 4.55 13.36
C ARG A 176 17.50 3.60 13.14
N GLY A 177 17.26 2.48 12.45
CA GLY A 177 18.29 1.49 12.11
C GLY A 177 18.69 0.55 13.25
N ASP A 178 18.00 0.58 14.39
CA ASP A 178 18.23 -0.35 15.51
C ASP A 178 17.67 -1.74 15.18
N ILE A 179 18.54 -2.62 14.65
CA ILE A 179 18.15 -3.92 14.11
C ILE A 179 17.36 -4.78 15.13
N ASP A 180 17.79 -4.81 16.39
CA ASP A 180 17.16 -5.66 17.40
C ASP A 180 15.80 -5.12 17.88
N LYS A 181 15.63 -3.79 17.92
CA LYS A 181 14.33 -3.19 18.22
C LYS A 181 13.35 -3.43 17.09
N ILE A 182 13.80 -3.25 15.85
CA ILE A 182 12.99 -3.51 14.65
C ILE A 182 12.51 -4.97 14.65
N ARG A 183 13.39 -5.93 14.96
CA ARG A 183 13.03 -7.35 15.11
C ARG A 183 11.95 -7.57 16.15
N ASN A 184 12.10 -7.01 17.35
CA ASN A 184 11.10 -7.13 18.41
C ASN A 184 9.74 -6.55 17.97
N VAL A 185 9.74 -5.43 17.24
CA VAL A 185 8.51 -4.83 16.71
C VAL A 185 7.86 -5.74 15.67
N TYR A 186 8.64 -6.32 14.77
CA TYR A 186 8.12 -7.33 13.84
C TYR A 186 7.55 -8.53 14.57
N GLU A 187 8.27 -9.13 15.52
CA GLU A 187 7.78 -10.29 16.28
C GLU A 187 6.50 -9.99 17.05
N ARG A 188 6.37 -8.79 17.64
CA ARG A 188 5.13 -8.32 18.28
C ARG A 188 3.99 -8.17 17.27
N ALA A 189 4.25 -7.58 16.10
CA ALA A 189 3.27 -7.45 15.03
C ALA A 189 2.81 -8.83 14.50
N LEU A 190 3.73 -9.80 14.46
CA LEU A 190 3.47 -11.15 13.99
C LEU A 190 2.64 -11.99 14.97
N ALA A 191 2.81 -11.76 16.27
CA ALA A 191 2.00 -12.42 17.32
C ALA A 191 0.50 -12.10 17.19
N ASN A 192 0.17 -10.93 16.64
CA ASN A 192 -1.20 -10.50 16.40
C ASN A 192 -1.76 -11.10 15.10
N VAL A 193 -2.00 -12.41 15.09
CA VAL A 193 -2.58 -13.12 13.94
C VAL A 193 -4.02 -12.66 13.70
N PRO A 194 -4.41 -12.30 12.46
CA PRO A 194 -5.78 -11.94 12.16
C PRO A 194 -6.75 -13.08 12.54
N PRO A 195 -7.77 -12.81 13.39
CA PRO A 195 -8.72 -13.85 13.81
C PRO A 195 -9.67 -14.26 12.67
N VAL A 196 -9.90 -13.35 11.71
CA VAL A 196 -10.80 -13.60 10.58
C VAL A 196 -10.01 -14.12 9.37
N LEU A 197 -10.44 -15.27 8.86
CA LEU A 197 -9.92 -15.88 7.64
C LEU A 197 -10.52 -15.23 6.39
N GLU A 198 -10.32 -13.93 6.21
CA GLU A 198 -10.72 -13.20 5.01
C GLU A 198 -9.52 -12.60 4.30
N LYS A 199 -9.44 -12.79 2.98
CA LYS A 199 -8.32 -12.34 2.15
C LYS A 199 -7.97 -10.85 2.34
N ARG A 200 -8.92 -9.98 2.69
CA ARG A 200 -8.69 -8.54 2.85
C ARG A 200 -7.74 -8.23 4.02
N PHE A 201 -8.00 -8.81 5.19
CA PHE A 201 -7.19 -8.59 6.39
C PHE A 201 -5.83 -9.29 6.30
N TRP A 202 -5.79 -10.46 5.67
CA TRP A 202 -4.55 -11.19 5.44
C TRP A 202 -3.60 -10.48 4.46
N LYS A 203 -4.07 -9.60 3.56
CA LYS A 203 -3.18 -8.84 2.67
C LYS A 203 -2.21 -7.95 3.43
N ARG A 204 -2.69 -7.22 4.45
CA ARG A 204 -1.84 -6.33 5.26
C ARG A 204 -0.91 -7.13 6.16
N TYR A 205 -1.39 -8.21 6.77
CA TYR A 205 -0.56 -9.12 7.54
C TYR A 205 0.56 -9.77 6.68
N VAL A 206 0.23 -10.26 5.48
CA VAL A 206 1.22 -10.77 4.52
C VAL A 206 2.21 -9.68 4.10
N TYR A 207 1.77 -8.42 3.99
CA TYR A 207 2.67 -7.32 3.68
C TYR A 207 3.69 -7.08 4.80
N ILE A 208 3.30 -7.20 6.08
CA ILE A 208 4.23 -7.12 7.22
C ILE A 208 5.27 -8.26 7.16
N TRP A 209 4.85 -9.48 6.82
CA TRP A 209 5.80 -10.57 6.60
C TRP A 209 6.77 -10.30 5.43
N ILE A 210 6.27 -9.73 4.32
CA ILE A 210 7.11 -9.37 3.18
C ILE A 210 8.09 -8.25 3.56
N SER A 211 7.65 -7.22 4.29
CA SER A 211 8.55 -6.16 4.75
C SER A 211 9.57 -6.72 5.73
N TYR A 212 9.21 -7.64 6.62
CA TYR A 212 10.17 -8.28 7.53
C TYR A 212 11.23 -9.07 6.76
N ALA A 213 10.84 -9.85 5.76
CA ALA A 213 11.78 -10.59 4.94
C ALA A 213 12.70 -9.67 4.11
N LEU A 214 12.17 -8.56 3.60
CA LEU A 214 12.96 -7.55 2.88
C LEU A 214 13.91 -6.79 3.81
N PHE A 215 13.49 -6.49 5.04
CA PHE A 215 14.31 -5.87 6.07
C PHE A 215 15.49 -6.77 6.46
N GLU A 216 15.23 -8.05 6.74
CA GLU A 216 16.31 -9.00 7.07
C GLU A 216 17.27 -9.20 5.88
N GLU A 217 16.78 -9.17 4.65
CA GLU A 217 17.62 -9.29 3.45
C GLU A 217 18.47 -8.04 3.16
N LEU A 218 17.88 -6.84 3.21
CA LEU A 218 18.53 -5.60 2.80
C LEU A 218 19.33 -4.93 3.92
N GLN A 219 18.75 -4.86 5.13
CA GLN A 219 19.32 -4.11 6.24
C GLN A 219 20.15 -5.02 7.16
N ALA A 220 19.56 -6.12 7.66
CA ALA A 220 20.25 -7.00 8.60
C ALA A 220 21.25 -7.95 7.92
N LYS A 221 21.05 -8.25 6.63
CA LYS A 221 21.86 -9.17 5.80
C LYS A 221 22.00 -10.58 6.40
N ASP A 222 21.04 -10.99 7.23
CA ASP A 222 21.01 -12.33 7.84
C ASP A 222 20.19 -13.28 6.96
N VAL A 223 20.90 -14.06 6.15
CA VAL A 223 20.32 -14.99 5.18
C VAL A 223 19.59 -16.15 5.88
N GLU A 224 20.11 -16.63 7.01
CA GLU A 224 19.54 -17.78 7.71
C GLU A 224 18.23 -17.42 8.40
N ARG A 225 18.18 -16.26 9.06
CA ARG A 225 16.93 -15.75 9.63
C ARG A 225 15.92 -15.44 8.56
N CYS A 226 16.31 -14.80 7.44
CA CYS A 226 15.38 -14.54 6.34
C CYS A 226 14.71 -15.85 5.84
N ARG A 227 15.46 -16.97 5.75
CA ARG A 227 14.88 -18.29 5.46
C ARG A 227 13.87 -18.74 6.51
N GLN A 228 14.21 -18.60 7.79
CA GLN A 228 13.30 -18.96 8.88
C GLN A 228 12.02 -18.12 8.86
N VAL A 229 12.12 -16.83 8.53
CA VAL A 229 10.97 -15.93 8.36
C VAL A 229 10.06 -16.45 7.25
N TYR A 230 10.61 -16.80 6.08
CA TYR A 230 9.82 -17.38 5.00
C TYR A 230 9.18 -18.73 5.37
N VAL A 231 9.89 -19.60 6.10
CA VAL A 231 9.34 -20.89 6.56
C VAL A 231 8.17 -20.66 7.53
N LYS A 232 8.37 -19.82 8.57
CA LYS A 232 7.30 -19.47 9.52
C LYS A 232 6.11 -18.82 8.82
N MET A 233 6.36 -17.94 7.86
CA MET A 233 5.33 -17.31 7.04
C MET A 233 4.49 -18.34 6.27
N LEU A 234 5.12 -19.40 5.73
CA LEU A 234 4.41 -20.47 5.03
C LEU A 234 3.59 -21.35 5.99
N GLU A 235 4.04 -21.58 7.22
CA GLU A 235 3.31 -22.35 8.23
C GLU A 235 2.06 -21.61 8.74
N VAL A 236 2.17 -20.29 8.96
CA VAL A 236 1.08 -19.47 9.50
C VAL A 236 -0.04 -19.26 8.48
N ILE A 237 0.28 -19.20 7.20
CA ILE A 237 -0.71 -18.90 6.15
C ILE A 237 -1.50 -20.15 5.76
N PRO A 238 -2.85 -20.15 5.88
CA PRO A 238 -3.68 -21.25 5.40
C PRO A 238 -3.76 -21.27 3.86
N HIS A 239 -2.81 -21.91 3.20
CA HIS A 239 -2.73 -21.99 1.72
C HIS A 239 -3.94 -22.66 1.05
N LYS A 240 -4.64 -23.53 1.79
CA LYS A 240 -5.86 -24.24 1.33
C LYS A 240 -7.07 -23.31 1.16
N LYS A 241 -7.14 -22.21 1.92
CA LYS A 241 -8.26 -21.24 1.86
C LYS A 241 -7.91 -20.01 1.02
N PHE A 242 -6.68 -19.51 1.15
CA PHE A 242 -6.20 -18.37 0.37
C PHE A 242 -4.76 -18.58 -0.07
N SER A 243 -4.53 -18.72 -1.37
CA SER A 243 -3.17 -18.80 -1.91
C SER A 243 -2.67 -17.43 -2.38
N PHE A 244 -1.48 -17.06 -1.89
CA PHE A 244 -0.76 -15.84 -2.29
C PHE A 244 0.45 -16.22 -3.14
N ALA A 245 0.27 -16.26 -4.46
CA ALA A 245 1.34 -16.61 -5.41
C ALA A 245 2.59 -15.70 -5.28
N LYS A 246 2.39 -14.45 -4.84
CA LYS A 246 3.48 -13.47 -4.69
C LYS A 246 4.51 -13.92 -3.64
N ILE A 247 4.07 -14.56 -2.55
CA ILE A 247 4.95 -14.99 -1.44
C ILE A 247 5.92 -16.06 -1.94
N TRP A 248 5.38 -17.11 -2.58
CA TRP A 248 6.17 -18.17 -3.19
C TRP A 248 7.16 -17.64 -4.24
N SER A 249 6.73 -16.70 -5.09
CA SER A 249 7.63 -16.07 -6.07
C SER A 249 8.75 -15.26 -5.41
N LEU A 250 8.47 -14.58 -4.29
CA LEU A 250 9.48 -13.81 -3.56
C LEU A 250 10.48 -14.75 -2.88
N TYR A 251 10.01 -15.78 -2.20
CA TYR A 251 10.87 -16.74 -1.52
C TYR A 251 11.79 -17.49 -2.51
N ALA A 252 11.25 -17.92 -3.65
CA ALA A 252 12.07 -18.53 -4.68
C ALA A 252 13.05 -17.52 -5.31
N SER A 253 12.64 -16.26 -5.51
CA SER A 253 13.57 -15.23 -6.00
C SER A 253 14.70 -14.94 -5.00
N PHE A 254 14.43 -15.07 -3.70
CA PHE A 254 15.41 -14.94 -2.64
C PHE A 254 16.44 -16.07 -2.70
N GLU A 255 16.02 -17.33 -2.79
CA GLU A 255 16.98 -18.45 -2.90
C GLU A 255 17.81 -18.39 -4.20
N VAL A 256 17.22 -17.87 -5.29
CA VAL A 256 17.95 -17.61 -6.54
C VAL A 256 19.03 -16.54 -6.34
N ARG A 257 18.75 -15.48 -5.56
CA ARG A 257 19.77 -14.47 -5.18
C ARG A 257 20.87 -15.09 -4.30
N GLN A 258 20.50 -16.03 -3.43
CA GLN A 258 21.45 -16.81 -2.62
C GLN A 258 22.17 -17.92 -3.40
N ARG A 259 21.93 -18.04 -4.71
CA ARG A 259 22.51 -19.03 -5.64
C ARG A 259 22.14 -20.49 -5.34
N ASP A 260 21.08 -20.73 -4.57
CA ASP A 260 20.58 -22.07 -4.28
C ASP A 260 19.38 -22.41 -5.19
N LEU A 261 19.69 -22.93 -6.38
CA LEU A 261 18.68 -23.27 -7.39
C LEU A 261 17.84 -24.49 -6.99
N ASP A 262 18.41 -25.45 -6.26
CA ASP A 262 17.72 -26.67 -5.90
C ASP A 262 16.67 -26.42 -4.82
N LYS A 263 16.97 -25.58 -3.83
CA LYS A 263 15.95 -25.10 -2.89
C LYS A 263 14.87 -24.29 -3.59
N ALA A 264 15.24 -23.37 -4.49
CA ALA A 264 14.27 -22.59 -5.25
C ALA A 264 13.29 -23.50 -6.03
N ARG A 265 13.78 -24.59 -6.63
CA ARG A 265 12.95 -25.60 -7.32
C ARG A 265 12.05 -26.38 -6.36
N LEU A 266 12.57 -26.81 -5.21
CA LEU A 266 11.77 -27.49 -4.19
C LEU A 266 10.63 -26.59 -3.67
N ILE A 267 10.92 -25.29 -3.49
CA ILE A 267 9.93 -24.29 -3.07
C ILE A 267 8.83 -24.14 -4.12
N PHE A 268 9.18 -24.00 -5.40
CA PHE A 268 8.18 -23.96 -6.47
C PHE A 268 7.39 -25.27 -6.59
N GLY A 269 8.04 -26.43 -6.39
CA GLY A 269 7.37 -27.72 -6.35
C GLY A 269 6.32 -27.81 -5.22
N ARG A 270 6.67 -27.37 -4.00
CA ARG A 270 5.73 -27.26 -2.88
C ARG A 270 4.60 -26.27 -3.18
N ALA A 271 4.93 -25.12 -3.77
CA ALA A 271 3.94 -24.11 -4.15
C ALA A 271 2.90 -24.65 -5.14
N ILE A 272 3.33 -25.48 -6.11
CA ILE A 272 2.43 -26.14 -7.05
C ILE A 272 1.50 -27.12 -6.33
N ALA A 273 2.05 -27.96 -5.44
CA ALA A 273 1.28 -28.94 -4.69
C ALA A 273 0.22 -28.30 -3.77
N GLU A 274 0.53 -27.18 -3.12
CA GLU A 274 -0.37 -26.55 -2.15
C GLU A 274 -1.33 -25.53 -2.76
N CYS A 275 -0.86 -24.68 -3.68
CA CYS A 275 -1.61 -23.53 -4.16
C CYS A 275 -2.20 -23.73 -5.56
N GLY A 276 -1.57 -24.56 -6.40
CA GLY A 276 -2.03 -24.91 -7.75
C GLY A 276 -2.38 -23.73 -8.68
N LYS A 277 -1.93 -22.50 -8.40
CA LYS A 277 -2.38 -21.31 -9.16
C LYS A 277 -1.61 -21.13 -10.46
N PRO A 278 -2.27 -20.75 -11.57
CA PRO A 278 -1.63 -20.44 -12.86
C PRO A 278 -0.40 -19.53 -12.78
N LYS A 279 -0.45 -18.50 -11.95
CA LYS A 279 0.65 -17.53 -11.80
C LYS A 279 1.94 -18.15 -11.26
N ILE A 280 1.84 -19.24 -10.48
CA ILE A 280 3.01 -19.93 -9.91
C ILE A 280 3.71 -20.74 -11.00
N PHE A 281 2.94 -21.44 -11.85
CA PHE A 281 3.49 -22.17 -12.99
C PHE A 281 4.24 -21.24 -13.95
N VAL A 282 3.63 -20.10 -14.30
CA VAL A 282 4.27 -19.09 -15.16
C VAL A 282 5.55 -18.56 -14.52
N ALA A 283 5.53 -18.22 -13.22
CA ALA A 283 6.72 -17.74 -12.53
C ALA A 283 7.84 -18.79 -12.46
N TYR A 284 7.49 -20.07 -12.24
CA TYR A 284 8.46 -21.16 -12.20
C TYR A 284 9.05 -21.44 -13.57
N ALA A 285 8.23 -21.47 -14.62
CA ALA A 285 8.68 -21.63 -15.98
C ALA A 285 9.55 -20.45 -16.46
N GLN A 286 9.20 -19.21 -16.09
CA GLN A 286 10.04 -18.04 -16.35
C GLN A 286 11.40 -18.13 -15.66
N LEU A 287 11.47 -18.70 -14.46
CA LEU A 287 12.74 -18.95 -13.79
C LEU A 287 13.59 -19.95 -14.59
N GLU A 288 13.05 -21.11 -14.94
CA GLU A 288 13.78 -22.15 -15.67
C GLU A 288 14.14 -21.70 -17.10
N LEU A 289 13.33 -20.83 -17.71
CA LEU A 289 13.64 -20.19 -19.00
C LEU A 289 14.87 -19.29 -18.89
N ARG A 290 14.99 -18.49 -17.80
CA ARG A 290 16.20 -17.68 -17.54
C ARG A 290 17.43 -18.55 -17.30
N LEU A 291 17.25 -19.78 -16.82
CA LEU A 291 18.32 -20.77 -16.67
C LEU A 291 18.62 -21.55 -17.96
N GLY A 292 17.85 -21.34 -19.03
CA GLY A 292 18.01 -22.03 -20.32
C GLY A 292 17.50 -23.49 -20.33
N CYS A 293 16.77 -23.94 -19.31
CA CYS A 293 16.34 -25.33 -19.17
C CYS A 293 14.98 -25.60 -19.84
N ILE A 294 14.93 -25.56 -21.19
CA ILE A 294 13.69 -25.68 -21.98
C ILE A 294 12.93 -26.99 -21.67
N ASP A 295 13.63 -28.12 -21.55
CA ASP A 295 12.98 -29.42 -21.29
C ASP A 295 12.27 -29.49 -19.93
N ARG A 296 12.77 -28.74 -18.94
CA ARG A 296 12.10 -28.65 -17.65
C ARG A 296 10.88 -27.74 -17.72
N CYS A 297 10.98 -26.63 -18.44
CA CYS A 297 9.83 -25.77 -18.70
C CYS A 297 8.69 -26.55 -19.38
N ARG A 298 9.00 -27.40 -20.36
CA ARG A 298 8.02 -28.32 -20.99
C ARG A 298 7.33 -29.22 -19.96
N LYS A 299 8.09 -29.86 -19.06
CA LYS A 299 7.52 -30.69 -17.99
C LYS A 299 6.64 -29.90 -17.02
N ILE A 300 7.02 -28.65 -16.71
CA ILE A 300 6.25 -27.77 -15.82
C ILE A 300 4.93 -27.38 -16.47
N TYR A 301 4.96 -26.98 -17.74
CA TYR A 301 3.75 -26.62 -18.48
C TYR A 301 2.86 -27.82 -18.81
N ALA A 302 3.43 -29.00 -19.08
CA ALA A 302 2.66 -30.23 -19.21
C ALA A 302 1.88 -30.53 -17.92
N LYS A 303 2.54 -30.46 -16.75
CA LYS A 303 1.86 -30.56 -15.45
C LYS A 303 0.84 -29.44 -15.21
N PHE A 304 1.08 -28.25 -15.77
CA PHE A 304 0.12 -27.16 -15.66
C PHE A 304 -1.16 -27.44 -16.45
N ILE A 305 -1.02 -28.02 -17.65
CA ILE A 305 -2.14 -28.46 -18.48
C ILE A 305 -2.88 -29.64 -17.81
N GLU A 306 -2.16 -30.62 -17.23
CA GLU A 306 -2.78 -31.73 -16.50
C GLU A 306 -3.67 -31.24 -15.33
N LEU A 307 -3.23 -30.22 -14.61
CA LEU A 307 -3.94 -29.67 -13.45
C LEU A 307 -5.05 -28.69 -13.82
N HIS A 308 -4.89 -27.95 -14.92
CA HIS A 308 -5.87 -26.99 -15.42
C HIS A 308 -6.10 -27.14 -16.93
N PRO A 309 -6.75 -28.22 -17.38
CA PRO A 309 -6.94 -28.47 -18.81
C PRO A 309 -7.72 -27.36 -19.51
N PHE A 310 -8.75 -26.82 -18.83
CA PHE A 310 -9.71 -25.87 -19.40
C PHE A 310 -9.21 -24.42 -19.47
N ASN A 311 -8.03 -24.11 -18.90
CA ASN A 311 -7.53 -22.75 -18.82
C ASN A 311 -6.66 -22.39 -20.04
N PRO A 312 -7.06 -21.43 -20.91
CA PRO A 312 -6.28 -21.07 -22.11
C PRO A 312 -4.89 -20.55 -21.80
N ARG A 313 -4.70 -19.91 -20.64
CA ARG A 313 -3.39 -19.36 -20.27
C ARG A 313 -2.33 -20.43 -20.09
N ALA A 314 -2.71 -21.66 -19.74
CA ALA A 314 -1.79 -22.79 -19.67
C ALA A 314 -1.29 -23.18 -21.06
N TRP A 315 -2.21 -23.30 -22.01
CA TRP A 315 -1.91 -23.62 -23.40
C TRP A 315 -1.11 -22.52 -24.07
N ILE A 316 -1.52 -21.26 -23.94
CA ILE A 316 -0.79 -20.12 -24.51
C ILE A 316 0.64 -20.08 -23.96
N ALA A 317 0.86 -20.27 -22.66
CA ALA A 317 2.20 -20.24 -22.09
C ALA A 317 3.09 -21.41 -22.58
N MET A 318 2.51 -22.58 -22.85
CA MET A 318 3.22 -23.71 -23.46
C MET A 318 3.54 -23.44 -24.93
N ILE A 319 2.57 -22.89 -25.65
CA ILE A 319 2.71 -22.50 -27.05
C ILE A 319 3.81 -21.44 -27.22
N ASP A 320 3.78 -20.36 -26.43
CA ASP A 320 4.79 -19.30 -26.42
C ASP A 320 6.20 -19.87 -26.18
N LEU A 321 6.31 -20.91 -25.35
CA LEU A 321 7.58 -21.58 -25.12
C LEU A 321 8.07 -22.36 -26.36
N GLU A 322 7.19 -23.07 -27.05
CA GLU A 322 7.58 -23.77 -28.29
C GLU A 322 7.87 -22.81 -29.44
N VAL A 323 7.20 -21.65 -29.48
CA VAL A 323 7.54 -20.54 -30.40
C VAL A 323 8.94 -20.03 -30.11
N LEU A 324 9.29 -19.80 -28.84
CA LEU A 324 10.66 -19.41 -28.43
C LEU A 324 11.70 -20.48 -28.73
N ALA A 325 11.30 -21.76 -28.73
CA ALA A 325 12.16 -22.89 -29.09
C ALA A 325 12.22 -23.13 -30.62
N GLU A 326 11.54 -22.30 -31.43
CA GLU A 326 11.44 -22.40 -32.90
C GLU A 326 10.82 -23.72 -33.42
N GLU A 327 10.10 -24.45 -32.57
CA GLU A 327 9.49 -25.74 -32.90
C GLU A 327 8.06 -25.56 -33.44
N GLN A 328 7.95 -24.98 -34.65
CA GLN A 328 6.67 -24.62 -35.27
C GLN A 328 5.68 -25.78 -35.38
N ALA A 329 6.16 -26.99 -35.71
CA ALA A 329 5.31 -28.16 -35.87
C ALA A 329 4.65 -28.58 -34.54
N ARG A 330 5.37 -28.46 -33.43
CA ARG A 330 4.85 -28.80 -32.09
C ARG A 330 3.89 -27.75 -31.59
N ALA A 331 4.21 -26.46 -31.78
CA ALA A 331 3.32 -25.37 -31.44
C ALA A 331 1.96 -25.49 -32.16
N ARG A 332 1.96 -25.83 -33.46
CA ARG A 332 0.73 -26.13 -34.22
C ARG A 332 -0.05 -27.31 -33.64
N ALA A 333 0.64 -28.42 -33.36
CA ALA A 333 0.00 -29.60 -32.79
C ALA A 333 -0.67 -29.29 -31.43
N LEU A 334 -0.01 -28.45 -30.60
CA LEU A 334 -0.57 -28.00 -29.33
C LEU A 334 -1.81 -27.11 -29.52
N CYS A 335 -1.82 -26.21 -30.51
CA CYS A 335 -3.00 -25.41 -30.84
C CYS A 335 -4.19 -26.27 -31.27
N GLU A 336 -3.97 -27.24 -32.17
CA GLU A 336 -5.03 -28.14 -32.63
C GLU A 336 -5.57 -29.01 -31.48
N LEU A 337 -4.69 -29.50 -30.59
CA LEU A 337 -5.09 -30.21 -29.38
C LEU A 337 -5.96 -29.33 -28.47
N ALA A 338 -5.55 -28.07 -28.27
CA ALA A 338 -6.28 -27.14 -27.42
C ALA A 338 -7.64 -26.73 -28.02
N ILE A 339 -7.75 -26.62 -29.34
CA ILE A 339 -9.02 -26.34 -30.06
C ILE A 339 -9.95 -27.56 -30.06
N GLY A 340 -9.38 -28.77 -30.04
CA GLY A 340 -10.14 -30.02 -29.95
C GLY A 340 -10.83 -30.24 -28.60
N MET A 341 -10.46 -29.48 -27.56
CA MET A 341 -11.14 -29.52 -26.27
C MET A 341 -12.34 -28.56 -26.26
N GLU A 342 -13.55 -29.09 -26.23
CA GLU A 342 -14.79 -28.31 -26.36
C GLU A 342 -15.16 -27.52 -25.08
N GLU A 343 -14.64 -27.90 -23.91
CA GLU A 343 -14.98 -27.27 -22.61
C GLU A 343 -13.98 -26.17 -22.17
N MET A 344 -13.30 -25.52 -23.11
CA MET A 344 -12.31 -24.48 -22.78
C MET A 344 -12.97 -23.16 -22.31
N ASP A 345 -12.46 -22.57 -21.24
CA ASP A 345 -12.86 -21.23 -20.80
C ASP A 345 -12.38 -20.19 -21.83
N THR A 346 -13.24 -19.38 -22.45
CA THR A 346 -12.84 -18.31 -23.41
C THR A 346 -11.92 -18.79 -24.56
N PRO A 347 -12.42 -19.64 -25.48
CA PRO A 347 -11.65 -20.16 -26.61
C PRO A 347 -11.12 -19.08 -27.56
N GLU A 348 -11.76 -17.90 -27.60
CA GLU A 348 -11.37 -16.76 -28.45
C GLU A 348 -9.90 -16.33 -28.27
N LEU A 349 -9.39 -16.39 -27.03
CA LEU A 349 -8.00 -16.01 -26.73
C LEU A 349 -6.99 -16.96 -27.37
N LEU A 350 -7.32 -18.26 -27.39
CA LEU A 350 -6.48 -19.29 -28.00
C LEU A 350 -6.49 -19.16 -29.53
N TRP A 351 -7.66 -18.93 -30.12
CA TRP A 351 -7.78 -18.69 -31.57
C TRP A 351 -7.00 -17.47 -32.02
N LYS A 352 -7.12 -16.36 -31.29
CA LYS A 352 -6.32 -15.16 -31.56
C LYS A 352 -4.82 -15.46 -31.47
N ALA A 353 -4.37 -16.12 -30.41
CA ALA A 353 -2.97 -16.48 -30.25
C ALA A 353 -2.48 -17.37 -31.40
N TYR A 354 -3.29 -18.34 -31.84
CA TYR A 354 -2.94 -19.22 -32.96
C TYR A 354 -2.81 -18.46 -34.28
N ILE A 355 -3.74 -17.57 -34.56
CA ILE A 355 -3.72 -16.73 -35.76
C ILE A 355 -2.52 -15.78 -35.73
N ASP A 356 -2.30 -15.06 -34.62
CA ASP A 356 -1.19 -14.12 -34.46
C ASP A 356 0.18 -14.81 -34.66
N MET A 357 0.31 -16.09 -34.26
CA MET A 357 1.52 -16.88 -34.52
C MET A 357 1.71 -17.25 -35.99
N GLU A 358 0.68 -17.76 -36.67
CA GLU A 358 0.81 -18.11 -38.10
C GLU A 358 1.05 -16.86 -38.95
N VAL A 359 0.46 -15.72 -38.56
CA VAL A 359 0.79 -14.40 -39.11
C VAL A 359 2.27 -14.08 -38.90
N GLY A 360 2.77 -14.23 -37.67
CA GLY A 360 4.17 -13.98 -37.34
C GLY A 360 5.16 -14.86 -38.11
N TRP A 361 4.76 -16.08 -38.47
CA TRP A 361 5.54 -16.98 -39.31
C TRP A 361 5.34 -16.76 -40.82
N GLY A 362 4.44 -15.85 -41.23
CA GLY A 362 4.15 -15.56 -42.64
C GLY A 362 3.29 -16.61 -43.36
N ALA A 363 2.64 -17.52 -42.63
CA ALA A 363 1.80 -18.58 -43.19
C ALA A 363 0.37 -18.07 -43.48
N VAL A 364 0.25 -17.18 -44.47
CA VAL A 364 -0.99 -16.46 -44.81
C VAL A 364 -2.15 -17.41 -45.12
N ASP A 365 -1.93 -18.46 -45.91
CA ASP A 365 -3.00 -19.38 -46.33
C ASP A 365 -3.58 -20.17 -45.16
N ARG A 366 -2.76 -20.51 -44.17
CA ARG A 366 -3.22 -21.17 -42.95
C ARG A 366 -3.98 -20.21 -42.07
N ALA A 367 -3.48 -18.99 -41.87
CA ALA A 367 -4.19 -17.96 -41.12
C ALA A 367 -5.60 -17.72 -41.69
N ARG A 368 -5.77 -17.68 -43.02
CA ARG A 368 -7.11 -17.64 -43.66
C ARG A 368 -7.98 -18.83 -43.28
N SER A 369 -7.45 -20.05 -43.40
CA SER A 369 -8.21 -21.26 -43.05
C SER A 369 -8.63 -21.28 -41.57
N LEU A 370 -7.82 -20.68 -40.68
CA LEU A 370 -8.15 -20.55 -39.27
C LEU A 370 -9.23 -19.51 -39.03
N TYR A 371 -9.19 -18.37 -39.73
CA TYR A 371 -10.28 -17.40 -39.71
C TYR A 371 -11.60 -18.00 -40.22
N GLU A 372 -11.57 -18.77 -41.30
CA GLU A 372 -12.76 -19.46 -41.83
C GLU A 372 -13.33 -20.45 -40.81
N ARG A 373 -12.50 -21.29 -40.21
CA ARG A 373 -12.91 -22.21 -39.12
C ARG A 373 -13.45 -21.47 -37.89
N LEU A 374 -12.86 -20.32 -37.54
CA LEU A 374 -13.32 -19.50 -36.42
C LEU A 374 -14.68 -18.87 -36.72
N LEU A 375 -14.93 -18.45 -37.96
CA LEU A 375 -16.21 -17.90 -38.41
C LEU A 375 -17.31 -18.97 -38.49
N GLU A 376 -16.97 -20.22 -38.81
CA GLU A 376 -17.88 -21.37 -38.73
C GLU A 376 -18.34 -21.65 -37.29
N LYS A 377 -17.44 -21.47 -36.31
CA LYS A 377 -17.76 -21.68 -34.88
C LYS A 377 -18.40 -20.46 -34.22
N THR A 378 -17.96 -19.25 -34.58
CA THR A 378 -18.36 -17.99 -33.93
C THR A 378 -18.62 -16.90 -34.97
N GLN A 379 -19.83 -16.34 -34.97
CA GLN A 379 -20.21 -15.27 -35.90
C GLN A 379 -19.98 -13.86 -35.31
N HIS A 380 -19.01 -13.70 -34.41
CA HIS A 380 -18.80 -12.41 -33.74
C HIS A 380 -18.18 -11.37 -34.67
N VAL A 381 -18.73 -10.15 -34.64
CA VAL A 381 -18.26 -9.01 -35.45
C VAL A 381 -16.79 -8.66 -35.26
N LYS A 382 -16.23 -8.88 -34.06
CA LYS A 382 -14.80 -8.65 -33.82
C LYS A 382 -13.90 -9.56 -34.66
N VAL A 383 -14.34 -10.79 -34.95
CA VAL A 383 -13.60 -11.73 -35.80
C VAL A 383 -13.58 -11.23 -37.24
N PHE A 384 -14.72 -10.81 -37.77
CA PHE A 384 -14.82 -10.22 -39.11
C PHE A 384 -13.93 -8.97 -39.26
N LYS A 385 -13.89 -8.09 -38.26
CA LYS A 385 -12.97 -6.94 -38.25
C LYS A 385 -11.51 -7.39 -38.29
N SER A 386 -11.13 -8.31 -37.41
CA SER A 386 -9.75 -8.80 -37.36
C SER A 386 -9.33 -9.53 -38.64
N PHE A 387 -10.25 -10.23 -39.31
CA PHE A 387 -9.98 -10.91 -40.56
C PHE A 387 -9.83 -9.92 -41.73
N ALA A 388 -10.64 -8.86 -41.76
CA ALA A 388 -10.51 -7.76 -42.70
C ALA A 388 -9.19 -6.99 -42.51
N ASP A 389 -8.84 -6.67 -41.26
CA ASP A 389 -7.55 -6.07 -40.90
C ASP A 389 -6.36 -6.94 -41.32
N PHE A 390 -6.49 -8.27 -41.19
CA PHE A 390 -5.48 -9.23 -41.62
C PHE A 390 -5.27 -9.21 -43.14
N GLU A 391 -6.35 -9.34 -43.93
CA GLU A 391 -6.26 -9.28 -45.39
C GLU A 391 -5.78 -7.91 -45.89
N TRP A 392 -6.13 -6.84 -45.18
CA TRP A 392 -5.72 -5.49 -45.55
C TRP A 392 -4.25 -5.20 -45.19
N ARG A 393 -3.81 -5.46 -43.96
CA ARG A 393 -2.48 -5.04 -43.48
C ARG A 393 -1.36 -6.04 -43.77
N ILE A 394 -1.67 -7.33 -43.82
CA ILE A 394 -0.64 -8.38 -43.93
C ILE A 394 -0.58 -8.94 -45.35
N VAL A 395 -1.74 -9.11 -45.99
CA VAL A 395 -1.83 -9.62 -47.36
C VAL A 395 -1.82 -8.48 -48.39
N GLU A 396 -2.14 -7.24 -47.98
CA GLU A 396 -2.31 -6.08 -48.86
C GLU A 396 -3.41 -6.28 -49.92
N SER A 397 -4.41 -7.12 -49.63
CA SER A 397 -5.52 -7.43 -50.56
C SER A 397 -6.82 -6.73 -50.16
N LEU A 398 -6.98 -5.49 -50.64
CA LEU A 398 -8.23 -4.72 -50.47
C LEU A 398 -9.48 -5.42 -50.99
N PRO A 399 -9.48 -6.12 -52.15
CA PRO A 399 -10.68 -6.80 -52.64
C PRO A 399 -11.14 -7.94 -51.73
N ASN A 400 -10.21 -8.65 -51.08
CA ASN A 400 -10.55 -9.73 -50.17
C ASN A 400 -11.05 -9.20 -48.84
N ALA A 401 -10.43 -8.14 -48.30
CA ALA A 401 -10.93 -7.45 -47.12
C ALA A 401 -12.38 -6.94 -47.30
N ARG A 402 -12.72 -6.38 -48.47
CA ARG A 402 -14.10 -5.96 -48.80
C ARG A 402 -15.08 -7.12 -48.76
N LYS A 403 -14.75 -8.24 -49.40
CA LYS A 403 -15.61 -9.44 -49.41
C LYS A 403 -15.87 -10.00 -48.01
N VAL A 404 -14.87 -9.95 -47.12
CA VAL A 404 -15.01 -10.40 -45.73
C VAL A 404 -15.98 -9.51 -44.96
N ILE A 405 -15.89 -8.19 -45.14
CA ILE A 405 -16.78 -7.22 -44.50
C ILE A 405 -18.21 -7.35 -45.04
N GLU A 406 -18.37 -7.49 -46.35
CA GLU A 406 -19.68 -7.70 -46.99
C GLU A 406 -20.37 -8.95 -46.42
N ARG A 407 -19.64 -10.07 -46.30
CA ARG A 407 -20.13 -11.28 -45.62
C ARG A 407 -20.50 -11.02 -44.17
N GLY A 408 -19.69 -10.27 -43.43
CA GLY A 408 -20.00 -9.89 -42.04
C GLY A 408 -21.28 -9.04 -41.93
N ILE A 409 -21.54 -8.16 -42.89
CA ILE A 409 -22.75 -7.34 -42.95
C ILE A 409 -23.99 -8.19 -43.27
N GLU A 410 -23.89 -9.15 -44.18
CA GLU A 410 -24.96 -10.09 -44.49
C GLU A 410 -25.37 -10.92 -43.26
N VAL A 411 -24.39 -11.47 -42.53
CA VAL A 411 -24.64 -12.22 -41.29
C VAL A 411 -25.27 -11.33 -40.21
N CYS A 412 -24.84 -10.07 -40.08
CA CYS A 412 -25.45 -9.14 -39.14
C CYS A 412 -26.89 -8.75 -39.53
N LYS A 413 -27.20 -8.69 -40.84
CA LYS A 413 -28.56 -8.46 -41.35
C LYS A 413 -29.48 -9.63 -41.02
N GLU A 414 -29.00 -10.87 -41.20
CA GLU A 414 -29.77 -12.07 -40.87
C GLU A 414 -30.07 -12.19 -39.37
N ASN A 415 -29.10 -11.84 -38.52
CA ASN A 415 -29.23 -11.90 -37.06
C ASN A 415 -29.84 -10.63 -36.42
N SER A 416 -30.14 -9.59 -37.21
CA SER A 416 -30.65 -8.28 -36.74
C SER A 416 -29.75 -7.58 -35.70
N TRP A 417 -28.43 -7.67 -35.87
CA TRP A 417 -27.44 -7.03 -34.98
C TRP A 417 -27.08 -5.62 -35.45
N ASP A 418 -27.96 -4.67 -35.15
CA ASP A 418 -27.85 -3.30 -35.65
C ASP A 418 -26.62 -2.55 -35.11
N GLU A 419 -26.26 -2.71 -33.84
CA GLU A 419 -25.08 -2.02 -33.28
C GLU A 419 -23.76 -2.57 -33.87
N GLU A 420 -23.71 -3.88 -34.07
CA GLU A 420 -22.52 -4.56 -34.56
C GLU A 420 -22.31 -4.33 -36.07
N ARG A 421 -23.40 -4.28 -36.84
CA ARG A 421 -23.41 -3.85 -38.24
C ARG A 421 -22.91 -2.42 -38.41
N ALA A 422 -23.35 -1.50 -37.53
CA ALA A 422 -22.87 -0.11 -37.53
C ALA A 422 -21.35 -0.08 -37.30
N SER A 423 -20.88 -0.88 -36.35
CA SER A 423 -19.46 -0.99 -36.01
C SER A 423 -18.61 -1.55 -37.16
N LEU A 424 -19.13 -2.51 -37.94
CA LEU A 424 -18.47 -3.03 -39.15
C LEU A 424 -18.38 -1.98 -40.25
N LEU A 425 -19.44 -1.21 -40.47
CA LEU A 425 -19.47 -0.15 -41.49
C LEU A 425 -18.55 1.02 -41.14
N GLU A 426 -18.48 1.41 -39.86
CA GLU A 426 -17.49 2.39 -39.39
C GLU A 426 -16.06 1.91 -39.64
N HIS A 427 -15.79 0.63 -39.40
CA HIS A 427 -14.48 0.03 -39.63
C HIS A 427 -14.14 -0.07 -41.13
N TRP A 428 -15.11 -0.43 -41.97
CA TRP A 428 -14.96 -0.41 -43.43
C TRP A 428 -14.62 1.00 -43.93
N LEU A 429 -15.31 2.02 -43.40
CA LEU A 429 -15.01 3.40 -43.74
C LEU A 429 -13.60 3.82 -43.33
N SER A 430 -13.12 3.39 -42.15
CA SER A 430 -11.74 3.68 -41.74
C SER A 430 -10.71 3.06 -42.69
N MET A 431 -10.91 1.81 -43.12
CA MET A 431 -10.00 1.15 -44.06
C MET A 431 -10.01 1.83 -45.43
N GLU A 432 -11.19 2.20 -45.96
CA GLU A 432 -11.31 2.88 -47.25
C GLU A 432 -10.77 4.32 -47.22
N ARG A 433 -10.80 5.01 -46.09
CA ARG A 433 -10.19 6.35 -45.96
C ARG A 433 -8.67 6.32 -46.07
N GLU A 434 -8.04 5.25 -45.61
CA GLU A 434 -6.59 5.12 -45.59
C GLU A 434 -6.03 4.55 -46.91
N SER A 435 -6.82 3.75 -47.64
CA SER A 435 -6.32 2.97 -48.78
C SER A 435 -7.23 2.95 -50.02
N GLY A 436 -8.43 3.54 -49.94
CA GLY A 436 -9.47 3.44 -50.96
C GLY A 436 -9.60 4.66 -51.87
N ASP A 437 -10.41 4.49 -52.91
CA ASP A 437 -10.76 5.51 -53.89
C ASP A 437 -11.89 6.42 -53.37
N ALA A 438 -11.93 7.68 -53.81
CA ALA A 438 -12.99 8.63 -53.43
C ALA A 438 -14.43 8.11 -53.69
N GLN A 439 -14.59 7.23 -54.69
CA GLN A 439 -15.87 6.60 -55.03
C GLN A 439 -16.26 5.47 -54.08
N SER A 440 -15.31 4.66 -53.59
CA SER A 440 -15.60 3.60 -52.61
C SER A 440 -15.92 4.20 -51.24
N ILE A 441 -15.22 5.26 -50.85
CA ILE A 441 -15.51 6.03 -49.63
C ILE A 441 -16.94 6.59 -49.65
N GLY A 442 -17.37 7.18 -50.78
CA GLY A 442 -18.72 7.71 -50.93
C GLY A 442 -19.81 6.64 -50.82
N ARG A 443 -19.57 5.44 -51.35
CA ARG A 443 -20.49 4.30 -51.24
C ARG A 443 -20.64 3.82 -49.80
N VAL A 444 -19.53 3.64 -49.08
CA VAL A 444 -19.55 3.19 -47.68
C VAL A 444 -20.15 4.25 -46.76
N PHE A 445 -19.88 5.53 -47.02
CA PHE A 445 -20.48 6.63 -46.27
C PHE A 445 -22.01 6.65 -46.36
N ASN A 446 -22.55 6.37 -47.55
CA ASN A 446 -24.00 6.32 -47.77
C ASN A 446 -24.68 5.10 -47.10
N MET A 447 -23.92 4.06 -46.75
CA MET A 447 -24.43 2.88 -46.04
C MET A 447 -24.44 3.03 -44.51
N LEU A 448 -23.85 4.10 -43.95
CA LEU A 448 -23.77 4.31 -42.51
C LEU A 448 -25.15 4.56 -41.88
N PRO A 449 -25.43 3.97 -40.71
CA PRO A 449 -26.70 4.17 -40.02
C PRO A 449 -26.80 5.56 -39.40
N LYS A 450 -28.03 6.09 -39.34
CA LYS A 450 -28.36 7.26 -38.51
C LYS A 450 -28.74 6.78 -37.11
N LYS A 451 -28.11 7.36 -36.08
CA LYS A 451 -28.45 7.08 -34.67
C LYS A 451 -29.74 7.80 -34.29
N VAL A 452 -30.79 7.07 -33.96
CA VAL A 452 -32.09 7.60 -33.53
C VAL A 452 -32.38 7.14 -32.10
N LYS A 453 -32.80 8.05 -31.22
CA LYS A 453 -33.16 7.70 -29.85
C LYS A 453 -34.60 7.17 -29.81
N LYS A 454 -34.81 5.94 -29.32
CA LYS A 454 -36.15 5.41 -29.02
C LYS A 454 -36.34 5.33 -27.50
N ILE A 455 -37.43 5.92 -26.99
CA ILE A 455 -37.80 5.87 -25.58
C ILE A 455 -38.80 4.73 -25.40
N ARG A 456 -38.48 3.73 -24.57
CA ARG A 456 -39.43 2.67 -24.16
C ARG A 456 -39.78 2.85 -22.69
N VAL A 457 -41.05 2.70 -22.35
CA VAL A 457 -41.53 2.73 -20.96
C VAL A 457 -41.77 1.27 -20.54
N GLU A 458 -40.97 0.76 -19.61
CA GLU A 458 -41.22 -0.53 -18.96
C GLU A 458 -41.95 -0.31 -17.64
N ARG A 459 -42.92 -1.17 -17.32
CA ARG A 459 -43.59 -1.20 -16.02
C ARG A 459 -43.07 -2.38 -15.22
N ASP A 460 -42.53 -2.12 -14.04
CA ASP A 460 -42.19 -3.17 -13.09
C ASP A 460 -43.45 -3.87 -12.58
N LYS A 461 -43.50 -5.20 -12.69
CA LYS A 461 -44.70 -6.01 -12.38
C LYS A 461 -45.05 -6.08 -10.89
N GLU A 462 -44.13 -5.72 -9.99
CA GLU A 462 -44.36 -5.76 -8.52
C GLU A 462 -44.64 -4.39 -7.88
N SER A 463 -44.18 -3.29 -8.48
CA SER A 463 -44.30 -1.94 -7.89
C SER A 463 -45.18 -0.98 -8.70
N GLY A 464 -45.54 -1.34 -9.95
CA GLY A 464 -46.32 -0.48 -10.84
C GLY A 464 -45.60 0.80 -11.27
N ALA A 465 -44.31 0.97 -10.95
CA ALA A 465 -43.52 2.11 -11.36
C ALA A 465 -43.13 1.99 -12.84
N GLU A 466 -43.40 3.06 -13.61
CA GLU A 466 -42.99 3.20 -15.00
C GLU A 466 -41.54 3.70 -15.05
N SER A 467 -40.60 2.85 -15.47
CA SER A 467 -39.22 3.23 -15.76
C SER A 467 -39.05 3.46 -17.27
N THR A 468 -38.69 4.67 -17.66
CA THR A 468 -38.30 4.98 -19.04
C THR A 468 -36.88 4.50 -19.30
N VAL A 469 -36.71 3.52 -20.20
CA VAL A 469 -35.40 3.08 -20.68
C VAL A 469 -35.16 3.74 -22.05
N GLU A 470 -34.14 4.61 -22.12
CA GLU A 470 -33.66 5.19 -23.37
C GLU A 470 -32.81 4.14 -24.11
N THR A 471 -33.26 3.67 -25.28
CA THR A 471 -32.47 2.75 -26.11
C THR A 471 -32.08 3.44 -27.42
N THR A 472 -30.78 3.47 -27.73
CA THR A 472 -30.29 3.97 -29.02
C THR A 472 -30.60 2.95 -30.12
N ALA A 473 -31.38 3.35 -31.13
CA ALA A 473 -31.68 2.53 -32.30
C ALA A 473 -30.88 3.03 -33.51
N TYR A 474 -30.29 2.12 -34.28
CA TYR A 474 -29.56 2.44 -35.51
C TYR A 474 -30.50 2.22 -36.70
N VAL A 475 -30.67 3.24 -37.55
CA VAL A 475 -31.49 3.12 -38.78
C VAL A 475 -30.55 3.07 -39.98
N PHE A 476 -30.46 1.92 -40.62
CA PHE A 476 -29.64 1.71 -41.82
C PHE A 476 -30.40 2.11 -43.09
N PRO A 477 -29.83 2.92 -43.99
CA PRO A 477 -30.51 3.31 -45.24
C PRO A 477 -30.97 2.14 -46.13
N ASP A 478 -30.36 0.95 -45.97
CA ASP A 478 -30.62 -0.24 -46.80
C ASP A 478 -31.77 -1.13 -46.33
N ASP A 479 -32.29 -0.96 -45.11
CA ASP A 479 -33.31 -1.89 -44.59
C ASP A 479 -34.73 -1.51 -45.10
N PRO A 480 -35.57 -2.51 -45.45
CA PRO A 480 -36.92 -2.31 -46.02
C PRO A 480 -37.91 -1.82 -44.93
N GLY A 481 -37.69 -0.58 -44.51
CA GLY A 481 -38.42 0.14 -43.46
C GLY A 481 -37.86 1.54 -43.20
N SER A 482 -36.74 1.90 -43.86
CA SER A 482 -36.04 3.18 -43.70
C SER A 482 -36.57 4.30 -44.60
N ALA A 483 -37.60 3.99 -45.38
CA ALA A 483 -38.35 4.94 -46.19
C ALA A 483 -39.79 5.07 -45.65
N ALA A 484 -39.92 5.59 -44.42
CA ALA A 484 -41.10 6.33 -43.95
C ALA A 484 -40.81 6.96 -42.58
#